data_AF-A0A397A6R6-F1
#
_entry.id   AF-A0A397A6R6-F1
#
_cell.length_a   1.000
_cell.length_b   1.000
_cell.length_c   1.000
_cell.angle_alpha   90.00
_cell.angle_beta   90.00
_cell.angle_gamma   90.00
#
_symmetry.space_group_name_H-M   'P 1'
#
loop_
_entity.id
_entity.type
_entity.pdbx_description
1 polymer ?
#
loop_
_entity_poly.entity_id
_entity_poly.type
_entity_poly.pdbx_seq_one_letter_code
_entity_poly.pdbx_strand_id
1 'polypeptide(L)'
;MEELQKKKEELLRAQRENADKFNAILNGPGGLNETSRKMCKNLEAAISASKKPGYFMYFEQPDVVKAVVKNGELRKLQTMIVQLQQKIDQVDVEIANHSKGLASHTTGGGGRETDIQSLKQWLSTYGTPKPVSSGMMTCFSANPKVYGGTEHYSAFKSQSTTMKKGRITK
;
A
#
# COMPACT_ATOMS: atom_id res chain seq x y z
N MET A 1 -5.77 -2.16 -22.39
CA MET A 1 -4.37 -1.97 -21.93
C MET A 1 -3.78 -0.68 -22.47
N GLU A 2 -3.82 -0.45 -23.80
CA GLU A 2 -3.34 0.80 -24.41
C GLU A 2 -4.04 2.06 -23.88
N GLU A 3 -5.35 2.01 -23.66
CA GLU A 3 -6.10 3.15 -23.08
C GLU A 3 -5.67 3.50 -21.65
N LEU A 4 -5.44 2.50 -20.79
CA LEU A 4 -4.97 2.70 -19.41
C LEU A 4 -3.53 3.23 -19.38
N GLN A 5 -2.68 2.74 -20.29
CA GLN A 5 -1.31 3.23 -20.44
C GLN A 5 -1.29 4.69 -20.92
N LYS A 6 -2.12 5.04 -21.91
CA LYS A 6 -2.27 6.41 -22.39
C LYS A 6 -2.77 7.35 -21.28
N LYS A 7 -3.78 6.92 -20.52
CA LYS A 7 -4.29 7.65 -19.36
C LYS A 7 -3.21 7.87 -18.29
N LYS A 8 -2.36 6.87 -18.04
CA LYS A 8 -1.20 7.01 -17.14
C LYS A 8 -0.22 8.06 -17.66
N GLU A 9 0.11 8.03 -18.95
CA GLU A 9 1.02 9.00 -19.57
C GLU A 9 0.50 10.44 -19.45
N GLU A 10 -0.79 10.65 -19.69
CA GLU A 10 -1.44 11.96 -19.52
C GLU A 10 -1.38 12.46 -18.07
N LEU A 11 -1.64 11.59 -17.08
CA LEU A 11 -1.54 11.93 -15.67
C LEU A 11 -0.10 12.26 -15.24
N LEU A 12 0.89 11.49 -15.73
CA LEU A 12 2.31 11.75 -15.47
C LEU A 12 2.76 13.08 -16.09
N ARG A 13 2.29 13.41 -17.29
CA ARG A 13 2.55 14.71 -17.94
C ARG A 13 1.98 15.86 -17.11
N ALA A 14 0.73 15.74 -16.67
CA ALA A 14 0.08 16.74 -15.82
C ALA A 14 0.79 16.89 -14.45
N GLN A 15 1.31 15.81 -13.88
CA GLN A 15 2.09 15.86 -12.65
C GLN A 15 3.42 16.60 -12.86
N ARG A 16 4.11 16.31 -13.97
CA ARG A 16 5.36 16.97 -14.36
C ARG A 16 5.16 18.46 -14.55
N GLU A 17 4.14 18.89 -15.28
CA GLU A 17 3.86 20.32 -15.48
C GLU A 17 3.62 21.07 -14.16
N ASN A 18 2.92 20.46 -13.21
CA ASN A 18 2.70 21.05 -11.89
C ASN A 18 4.00 21.08 -11.06
N ALA A 19 4.85 20.06 -11.16
CA ALA A 19 6.16 20.04 -10.52
C ALA A 19 7.11 21.10 -11.12
N ASP A 20 7.07 21.30 -12.44
CA ASP A 20 7.88 22.33 -13.12
C ASP A 20 7.44 23.73 -12.68
N LYS A 21 6.13 23.99 -12.59
CA LYS A 21 5.59 25.25 -12.03
C LYS A 21 6.02 25.46 -10.57
N PHE A 22 5.95 24.41 -9.75
CA PHE A 22 6.39 24.46 -8.35
C PHE A 22 7.89 24.81 -8.25
N ASN A 23 8.72 24.16 -9.07
CA ASN A 23 10.16 24.42 -9.12
C ASN A 23 10.48 25.82 -9.66
N ALA A 24 9.73 26.33 -10.64
CA ALA A 24 9.90 27.68 -11.15
C ALA A 24 9.64 28.74 -10.08
N ILE A 25 8.65 28.56 -9.22
CA ILE A 25 8.35 29.49 -8.11
C ILE A 25 9.49 29.48 -7.07
N LEU A 26 10.08 28.32 -6.81
CA LEU A 26 11.16 28.18 -5.82
C LEU A 26 12.51 28.70 -6.34
N ASN A 27 12.89 28.30 -7.55
CA ASN A 27 14.24 28.43 -8.10
C ASN A 27 14.35 29.43 -9.25
N GLY A 28 13.24 29.99 -9.73
CA GLY A 28 13.25 31.03 -10.75
C GLY A 28 14.01 32.28 -10.30
N PRO A 29 14.36 33.18 -11.23
CA PRO A 29 15.01 34.44 -10.91
C PRO A 29 14.13 35.27 -9.97
N GLY A 30 14.64 35.62 -8.79
CA GLY A 30 13.84 36.28 -7.74
C GLY A 30 12.83 35.36 -7.04
N GLY A 31 12.98 34.04 -7.18
CA GLY A 31 12.14 33.03 -6.54
C GLY A 31 12.30 32.98 -5.02
N LEU A 32 11.50 32.12 -4.38
CA LEU A 32 11.44 32.02 -2.92
C LEU A 32 12.78 31.66 -2.28
N ASN A 33 13.58 30.79 -2.91
CA ASN A 33 14.86 30.39 -2.36
C ASN A 33 15.89 31.53 -2.40
N GLU A 34 15.91 32.30 -3.48
CA GLU A 34 16.82 33.44 -3.61
C GLU A 34 16.43 34.57 -2.67
N THR A 35 15.14 34.90 -2.60
CA THR A 35 14.63 35.91 -1.67
C THR A 35 14.86 35.52 -0.22
N SER A 36 14.66 34.25 0.16
CA SER A 36 15.00 33.75 1.49
C SER A 36 16.49 33.95 1.81
N ARG A 37 17.39 33.60 0.89
CA ARG A 37 18.84 33.80 1.09
C ARG A 37 19.19 35.29 1.28
N LYS A 38 18.60 36.18 0.48
CA LYS A 38 18.81 37.64 0.59
C LYS A 38 18.25 38.19 1.92
N MET A 39 17.11 37.68 2.38
CA MET A 39 16.56 38.03 3.69
C MET A 39 17.45 37.56 4.84
N CYS A 40 18.03 36.36 4.77
CA CYS A 40 19.02 35.91 5.76
C CYS A 40 20.26 36.82 5.77
N LYS A 41 20.76 37.23 4.60
CA LYS A 41 21.86 38.20 4.50
C LYS A 41 21.51 39.57 5.09
N ASN A 42 20.27 40.02 4.98
CA ASN A 42 19.83 41.24 5.67
C ASN A 42 19.94 41.12 7.18
N LEU A 43 19.58 39.96 7.75
CA LEU A 43 19.68 39.71 9.19
C LEU A 43 21.15 39.70 9.63
N GLU A 44 22.03 39.04 8.89
CA GLU A 44 23.48 39.05 9.13
C GLU A 44 24.05 40.48 9.06
N ALA A 45 23.64 41.23 8.03
CA ALA A 45 24.01 42.62 7.87
C ALA A 45 23.48 43.47 9.04
N ALA A 46 22.25 43.26 9.52
CA ALA A 46 21.69 43.97 10.66
C ALA A 46 22.45 43.67 11.97
N ILE A 47 22.85 42.42 12.19
CA ILE A 47 23.68 42.02 13.35
C ILE A 47 25.02 42.76 13.30
N SER A 48 25.68 42.76 12.14
CA SER A 48 26.96 43.46 11.93
C SER A 48 26.83 44.99 12.03
N ALA A 49 25.80 45.55 11.40
CA ALA A 49 25.47 46.97 11.32
C ALA A 49 24.94 47.55 12.63
N SER A 50 24.47 46.74 13.58
CA SER A 50 24.11 47.22 14.92
C SER A 50 25.28 47.95 15.60
N LYS A 51 26.52 47.69 15.16
CA LYS A 51 27.73 48.39 15.59
C LYS A 51 27.95 49.75 14.91
N LYS A 52 27.30 50.02 13.76
CA LYS A 52 27.36 51.26 12.96
C LYS A 52 26.03 51.50 12.19
N PRO A 53 25.00 52.06 12.83
CA PRO A 53 23.71 52.29 12.18
C PRO A 53 23.81 53.31 11.04
N GLY A 54 23.11 53.04 9.93
CA GLY A 54 22.89 54.01 8.83
C GLY A 54 23.63 53.76 7.51
N TYR A 55 24.44 52.71 7.38
CA TYR A 55 25.30 52.52 6.18
C TYR A 55 24.76 51.52 5.14
N PHE A 56 23.62 50.86 5.38
CA PHE A 56 23.18 49.73 4.53
C PHE A 56 21.71 49.86 4.15
N MET A 57 21.40 49.63 2.87
CA MET A 57 20.04 49.39 2.41
C MET A 57 19.76 47.89 2.45
N TYR A 58 18.71 47.51 3.18
CA TYR A 58 18.27 46.12 3.25
C TYR A 58 17.55 45.72 1.96
N PHE A 59 17.73 44.46 1.56
CA PHE A 59 16.94 43.88 0.48
C PHE A 59 15.47 43.84 0.87
N GLU A 60 14.58 44.40 0.05
CA GLU A 60 13.14 44.27 0.23
C GLU A 60 12.59 43.14 -0.62
N GLN A 61 11.67 42.36 -0.03
CA GLN A 61 11.03 41.27 -0.75
C GLN A 61 10.13 41.82 -1.87
N PRO A 62 10.25 41.34 -3.12
CA PRO A 62 9.39 41.76 -4.23
C PRO A 62 7.92 41.42 -3.96
N ASP A 63 7.01 42.27 -4.41
CA ASP A 63 5.57 42.11 -4.14
C ASP A 63 4.98 40.86 -4.78
N VAL A 64 5.53 40.42 -5.91
CA VAL A 64 5.17 39.14 -6.56
C VAL A 64 5.38 37.96 -5.59
N VAL A 65 6.50 37.95 -4.87
CA VAL A 65 6.83 36.87 -3.94
C VAL A 65 5.96 36.93 -2.69
N LYS A 66 5.68 38.14 -2.18
CA LYS A 66 4.73 38.35 -1.08
C LYS A 66 3.34 37.83 -1.45
N ALA A 67 2.88 38.10 -2.67
CA ALA A 67 1.61 37.62 -3.18
C ALA A 67 1.55 36.09 -3.26
N VAL A 68 2.60 35.45 -3.80
CA VAL A 68 2.70 33.97 -3.87
C VAL A 68 2.59 33.33 -2.48
N VAL A 69 3.28 33.89 -1.47
CA VAL A 69 3.22 33.41 -0.08
C VAL A 69 1.82 33.61 0.51
N LYS A 70 1.25 34.82 0.35
CA LYS A 70 -0.09 35.17 0.85
C LYS A 70 -1.18 34.29 0.23
N ASN A 71 -1.08 34.00 -1.06
CA ASN A 71 -2.05 33.22 -1.82
C ASN A 71 -1.91 31.70 -1.60
N GLY A 72 -0.83 31.26 -0.94
CA GLY A 72 -0.55 29.85 -0.67
C GLY A 72 -0.38 29.00 -1.92
N GLU A 73 0.18 29.56 -3.00
CA GLU A 73 0.23 28.92 -4.32
C GLU A 73 1.02 27.60 -4.31
N LEU A 74 2.13 27.55 -3.58
CA LEU A 74 2.90 26.30 -3.41
C LEU A 74 2.08 25.21 -2.71
N ARG A 75 1.27 25.56 -1.70
CA ARG A 75 0.43 24.59 -0.98
C ARG A 75 -0.66 24.02 -1.89
N LYS A 76 -1.22 24.86 -2.76
CA LYS A 76 -2.19 24.44 -3.77
C LYS A 76 -1.55 23.47 -4.76
N LEU A 77 -0.39 23.83 -5.33
CA LEU A 77 0.36 22.98 -6.25
C LEU A 77 0.76 21.64 -5.62
N GLN A 78 1.25 21.66 -4.38
CA GLN A 78 1.57 20.44 -3.63
C GLN A 78 0.34 19.52 -3.52
N THR A 79 -0.81 20.07 -3.15
CA THR A 79 -2.05 19.30 -3.00
C THR A 79 -2.47 18.69 -4.35
N MET A 80 -2.35 19.43 -5.45
CA MET A 80 -2.64 18.92 -6.79
C MET A 80 -1.68 17.79 -7.20
N ILE A 81 -0.39 17.92 -6.91
CA ILE A 81 0.61 16.87 -7.19
C ILE A 81 0.29 15.59 -6.40
N VAL A 82 -0.09 15.71 -5.12
CA VAL A 82 -0.47 14.57 -4.28
C VAL A 82 -1.73 13.88 -4.82
N GLN A 83 -2.74 14.65 -5.22
CA GLN A 83 -3.96 14.10 -5.82
C GLN A 83 -3.69 13.40 -7.16
N LEU A 84 -2.78 13.94 -7.98
CA LEU A 84 -2.36 13.29 -9.22
C LEU A 84 -1.61 11.98 -8.94
N GLN A 85 -0.74 11.95 -7.93
CA GLN A 85 -0.06 10.71 -7.52
C GLN A 85 -1.06 9.63 -7.12
N GLN A 86 -2.06 9.96 -6.30
CA GLN A 86 -3.10 9.01 -5.90
C GLN A 86 -3.85 8.42 -7.10
N LYS A 87 -4.12 9.24 -8.14
CA LYS A 87 -4.76 8.76 -9.37
C LYS A 87 -3.83 7.87 -10.20
N ILE A 88 -2.55 8.19 -10.26
CA ILE A 88 -1.54 7.36 -10.93
C ILE A 88 -1.44 6.00 -10.24
N ASP A 89 -1.38 5.98 -8.89
CA ASP A 89 -1.31 4.76 -8.10
C ASP A 89 -2.54 3.86 -8.34
N GLN A 90 -3.74 4.45 -8.44
CA GLN A 90 -4.95 3.71 -8.78
C GLN A 90 -4.88 3.07 -10.18
N VAL A 91 -4.47 3.84 -11.19
CA VAL A 91 -4.31 3.33 -12.56
C VAL A 91 -3.23 2.24 -12.62
N ASP A 92 -2.17 2.34 -11.83
CA ASP A 92 -1.12 1.32 -11.75
C ASP A 92 -1.63 0.01 -11.13
N VAL A 93 -2.48 0.10 -10.11
CA VAL A 93 -3.17 -1.09 -9.56
C VAL A 93 -4.10 -1.71 -10.61
N GLU A 94 -4.85 -0.91 -11.37
CA GLU A 94 -5.71 -1.40 -12.46
C GLU A 94 -4.88 -2.13 -13.53
N ILE A 95 -3.78 -1.53 -13.99
CA ILE A 95 -2.87 -2.14 -14.98
C ILE A 95 -2.30 -3.46 -14.45
N ALA A 96 -1.89 -3.51 -13.19
CA ALA A 96 -1.35 -4.72 -12.55
C ALA A 96 -2.42 -5.83 -12.41
N ASN A 97 -3.67 -5.47 -12.13
CA ASN A 97 -4.77 -6.44 -12.04
C ASN A 97 -5.15 -6.97 -13.43
N HIS A 98 -5.17 -6.12 -14.45
CA HIS A 98 -5.42 -6.54 -15.83
C HIS A 98 -4.32 -7.46 -16.36
N SER A 99 -3.04 -7.19 -16.05
CA SER A 99 -1.94 -8.07 -16.48
C SER A 99 -1.97 -9.44 -15.79
N LYS A 100 -2.32 -9.50 -14.50
CA LYS A 100 -2.54 -10.76 -13.77
C LYS A 100 -3.75 -11.54 -14.30
N GLY A 101 -4.84 -10.86 -14.61
CA GLY A 101 -6.03 -11.47 -15.21
C GLY A 101 -5.74 -12.07 -16.59
N LEU A 102 -4.94 -11.40 -17.42
CA LEU A 102 -4.48 -11.94 -18.70
C LEU A 102 -3.54 -13.13 -18.52
N ALA A 103 -2.56 -13.07 -17.60
CA ALA A 103 -1.67 -14.20 -17.31
C ALA A 103 -2.43 -15.45 -16.79
N SER A 104 -3.54 -15.24 -16.09
CA SER A 104 -4.46 -16.30 -15.67
C SER A 104 -5.33 -16.86 -16.80
N HIS A 105 -5.48 -16.15 -17.93
CA HIS A 105 -6.30 -16.57 -19.07
C HIS A 105 -5.47 -17.12 -20.24
N THR A 106 -4.22 -16.68 -20.41
CA THR A 106 -3.33 -17.11 -21.50
C THR A 106 -2.57 -18.40 -21.20
N THR A 107 -2.64 -18.92 -19.97
CA THR A 107 -2.17 -20.27 -19.60
C THR A 107 -3.26 -21.35 -19.80
N GLY A 108 -4.35 -21.03 -20.51
CA GLY A 108 -5.45 -21.96 -20.83
C GLY A 108 -5.26 -22.80 -22.10
N GLY A 109 -4.02 -23.13 -22.48
CA GLY A 109 -3.72 -23.94 -23.68
C GLY A 109 -3.46 -25.43 -23.44
N GLY A 110 -3.39 -25.91 -22.18
CA GLY A 110 -3.16 -27.32 -21.93
C GLY A 110 -3.27 -27.68 -20.46
N GLY A 111 -4.28 -28.51 -20.12
CA GLY A 111 -4.42 -29.16 -18.82
C GLY A 111 -5.06 -28.30 -17.73
N ARG A 112 -6.39 -28.41 -17.59
CA ARG A 112 -7.13 -27.89 -16.42
C ARG A 112 -6.66 -28.58 -15.15
N GLU A 113 -5.77 -27.97 -14.39
CA GLU A 113 -5.84 -28.05 -12.94
C GLU A 113 -6.92 -27.06 -12.51
N THR A 114 -8.12 -27.57 -12.27
CA THR A 114 -9.20 -26.75 -11.72
C THR A 114 -8.74 -26.23 -10.37
N ASP A 115 -8.66 -24.91 -10.21
CA ASP A 115 -8.51 -24.29 -8.90
C ASP A 115 -9.72 -24.70 -8.04
N ILE A 116 -9.48 -25.65 -7.14
CA ILE A 116 -10.52 -26.29 -6.35
C ILE A 116 -10.63 -25.53 -5.05
N GLN A 117 -11.65 -24.67 -4.98
CA GLN A 117 -11.91 -23.79 -3.85
C GLN A 117 -12.76 -24.47 -2.76
N SER A 118 -13.17 -25.72 -2.96
CA SER A 118 -13.94 -26.47 -1.97
C SER A 118 -13.73 -27.99 -2.07
N LEU A 119 -13.86 -28.68 -0.92
CA LEU A 119 -13.77 -30.14 -0.84
C LEU A 119 -14.83 -30.83 -1.73
N LYS A 120 -16.01 -30.21 -1.90
CA LYS A 120 -17.08 -30.72 -2.76
C LYS A 120 -16.67 -30.70 -4.23
N GLN A 121 -16.01 -29.63 -4.66
CA GLN A 121 -15.47 -29.51 -6.01
C GLN A 121 -14.33 -30.51 -6.23
N TRP A 122 -13.48 -30.75 -5.21
CA TRP A 122 -12.43 -31.77 -5.25
C TRP A 122 -12.99 -33.19 -5.50
N LEU A 123 -14.01 -33.58 -4.71
CA LEU A 123 -14.65 -34.88 -4.82
C LEU A 123 -15.43 -35.05 -6.13
N SER A 124 -15.91 -33.96 -6.73
CA SER A 124 -16.54 -34.00 -8.05
C SER A 124 -15.52 -34.19 -9.18
N THR A 125 -14.33 -33.61 -9.05
CA THR A 125 -13.28 -33.68 -10.07
C THR A 125 -12.53 -35.01 -10.03
N TYR A 126 -12.19 -35.50 -8.84
CA TYR A 126 -11.36 -36.70 -8.65
C TYR A 126 -12.15 -37.94 -8.21
N GLY A 127 -13.46 -37.81 -8.05
CA GLY A 127 -14.37 -38.89 -7.66
C GLY A 127 -14.61 -38.95 -6.15
N THR A 128 -15.83 -39.33 -5.79
CA THR A 128 -16.21 -39.57 -4.39
C THR A 128 -15.72 -40.94 -3.94
N PRO A 129 -15.13 -41.08 -2.74
CA PRO A 129 -14.71 -42.38 -2.22
C PRO A 129 -15.93 -43.32 -2.13
N LYS A 130 -15.77 -44.54 -2.66
CA LYS A 130 -16.83 -45.55 -2.62
C LYS A 130 -17.17 -45.88 -1.16
N PRO A 131 -18.46 -45.93 -0.77
CA PRO A 131 -18.83 -46.30 0.59
C PRO A 131 -18.32 -47.72 0.86
N VAL A 132 -17.46 -47.85 1.85
CA VAL A 132 -16.89 -49.15 2.23
C VAL A 132 -17.98 -49.93 2.97
N SER A 133 -18.47 -51.04 2.41
CA SER A 133 -19.43 -51.96 3.07
C SER A 133 -18.79 -52.80 4.18
N SER A 134 -17.70 -52.29 4.77
CA SER A 134 -17.08 -52.91 5.93
C SER A 134 -18.03 -52.65 7.09
N GLY A 135 -18.62 -53.71 7.64
CA GLY A 135 -19.38 -53.68 8.89
C GLY A 135 -18.52 -53.29 10.11
N MET A 136 -17.55 -52.40 9.94
CA MET A 136 -16.72 -51.78 10.96
C MET A 136 -16.68 -50.27 10.73
N MET A 137 -16.99 -49.50 11.77
CA MET A 137 -16.91 -48.05 11.79
C MET A 137 -15.86 -47.63 12.82
N THR A 138 -15.05 -46.63 12.48
CA THR A 138 -14.14 -46.02 13.44
C THR A 138 -14.86 -44.88 14.15
N CYS A 139 -14.92 -44.93 15.48
CA CYS A 139 -15.39 -43.82 16.29
C CYS A 139 -14.24 -43.23 17.10
N PHE A 140 -14.29 -41.92 17.30
CA PHE A 140 -13.41 -41.26 18.26
C PHE A 140 -14.01 -41.46 19.65
N SER A 141 -13.28 -42.18 20.50
CA SER A 141 -13.63 -42.35 21.90
C SER A 141 -12.64 -41.56 22.76
N ALA A 142 -13.15 -40.89 23.80
CA ALA A 142 -12.30 -40.21 24.76
C ALA A 142 -11.36 -41.23 25.41
N ASN A 143 -10.06 -40.95 25.39
CA ASN A 143 -9.09 -41.77 26.11
C ASN A 143 -9.23 -41.45 27.60
N PRO A 144 -9.42 -42.46 28.48
CA PRO A 144 -9.50 -42.21 29.93
C PRO A 144 -8.21 -41.63 30.52
N LYS A 145 -7.10 -41.68 29.77
CA LYS A 145 -5.82 -41.14 30.19
C LYS A 145 -5.76 -39.63 29.92
N VAL A 146 -5.78 -38.86 31.01
CA VAL A 146 -5.54 -37.42 31.00
C VAL A 146 -4.04 -37.18 31.17
N TYR A 147 -3.47 -36.36 30.30
CA TYR A 147 -2.05 -36.00 30.36
C TYR A 147 -1.92 -34.53 30.77
N GLY A 148 -0.97 -34.23 31.66
CA GLY A 148 -0.77 -32.88 32.19
C GLY A 148 -1.48 -32.64 33.53
N GLY A 149 -1.37 -31.41 34.03
CA GLY A 149 -1.70 -31.04 35.41
C GLY A 149 -0.54 -31.36 36.35
N THR A 150 0.45 -30.46 36.43
CA THR A 150 1.42 -30.49 37.53
C THR A 150 0.81 -29.85 38.78
N GLU A 151 1.39 -30.05 39.95
CA GLU A 151 0.87 -29.54 41.23
C GLU A 151 0.57 -28.02 41.19
N HIS A 152 1.42 -27.26 40.51
CA HIS A 152 1.29 -25.80 40.38
C HIS A 152 0.37 -25.34 39.22
N TYR A 153 -0.03 -26.24 38.31
CA TYR A 153 -0.85 -25.90 37.13
C TYR A 153 -1.92 -26.98 36.85
N SER A 154 -2.78 -27.22 37.83
CA SER A 154 -3.83 -28.24 37.79
C SER A 154 -4.89 -28.04 36.70
N ALA A 155 -5.02 -26.82 36.16
CA ALA A 155 -5.98 -26.46 35.12
C ALA A 155 -5.56 -26.89 33.70
N PHE A 156 -4.27 -27.12 33.44
CA PHE A 156 -3.77 -27.50 32.12
C PHE A 156 -3.75 -29.01 31.96
N LYS A 157 -4.94 -29.58 31.74
CA LYS A 157 -5.16 -31.00 31.45
C LYS A 157 -5.46 -31.19 29.97
N SER A 158 -4.65 -31.96 29.27
CA SER A 158 -4.89 -32.35 27.88
C SER A 158 -5.71 -33.65 27.85
N GLN A 159 -6.91 -33.57 27.29
CA GLN A 159 -7.70 -34.75 26.96
C GLN A 159 -7.32 -35.22 25.55
N SER A 160 -7.03 -36.51 25.40
CA SER A 160 -6.75 -37.10 24.10
C SER A 160 -7.95 -37.93 23.63
N THR A 161 -8.30 -37.83 22.35
CA THR A 161 -9.27 -38.72 21.71
C THR A 161 -8.52 -39.78 20.93
N THR A 162 -8.89 -41.05 21.11
CA THR A 162 -8.30 -42.17 20.37
C THR A 162 -9.34 -42.76 19.41
N MET A 163 -8.92 -42.97 18.16
CA MET A 163 -9.76 -43.62 17.15
C MET A 163 -9.72 -45.13 17.39
N LYS A 164 -10.87 -45.73 17.70
CA LYS A 164 -11.01 -47.19 17.84
C LYS A 164 -11.84 -47.74 16.69
N LYS A 165 -11.41 -48.87 16.13
CA LYS A 165 -12.18 -49.60 15.12
C LYS A 165 -13.20 -50.50 15.84
N GLY A 166 -14.49 -50.24 15.65
CA GLY A 166 -15.58 -51.05 16.20
C GLY A 166 -16.36 -51.76 15.10
N ARG A 167 -16.99 -52.90 15.42
CA ARG A 167 -17.89 -53.61 14.50
C ARG A 167 -19.28 -52.98 14.57
N ILE A 168 -19.88 -52.70 13.41
CA ILE A 168 -21.26 -52.21 13.29
C ILE A 168 -22.18 -53.41 13.55
N THR A 169 -22.79 -53.44 14.73
CA THR A 169 -23.91 -54.34 15.03
C THR A 169 -25.22 -53.58 14.77
N LYS A 170 -26.19 -54.22 14.11
CA LYS A 170 -27.53 -53.65 13.90
C LYS A 170 -28.23 -53.39 15.24
#